data_AF-A0A0J6RZ57-F1
#
_entry.id   AF-A0A0J6RZ57-F1
#
_cell.length_a   1.000
_cell.length_b   1.000
_cell.length_c   1.000
_cell.angle_alpha   90.00
_cell.angle_beta   90.00
_cell.angle_gamma   90.00
#
_symmetry.space_group_name_H-M   'P 1'
#
loop_
_entity.id
_entity.type
_entity.pdbx_description
1 polymer ?
#
loop_
_entity_poly.entity_id
_entity_poly.type
_entity_poly.pdbx_seq_one_letter_code
_entity_poly.pdbx_strand_id
1 'polypeptide(L)'
;MIEIVEKARGSVAYKATLAFVRASQAKRDAEMEAREKLVVLKAEAEAERARLPRNARRRDMVREVIENEPAAPENIQHIHSVLALCGLPYREPKGVTNVSREYGRNTLAINAGRLINPTTGEMEMQGLPYGPKARLLLLHLCTEAVRQRSPKVEVAQSMSGFIRDMGFPVTGGERGTLKQFKEQLNRLAACSMQIGLWDGTRASTLNVPPFRQMDVWLPLHNHPDQGLLWSSTITFHREFYDNLIQHALPV
;
A
#
# COMPACT_ATOMS: atom_id res chain seq x y z
N MET A 1 37.83 9.06 -26.40
CA MET A 1 38.16 10.47 -26.04
C MET A 1 39.56 10.83 -26.54
N ILE A 2 40.59 10.04 -26.24
CA ILE A 2 41.97 10.26 -26.74
C ILE A 2 42.04 10.17 -28.28
N GLU A 3 41.43 9.14 -28.89
CA GLU A 3 41.38 8.98 -30.36
C GLU A 3 40.70 10.14 -31.10
N ILE A 4 39.76 10.84 -30.47
CA ILE A 4 39.04 11.97 -31.06
C ILE A 4 39.96 13.21 -31.12
N VAL A 5 40.77 13.41 -30.08
CA VAL A 5 41.79 14.48 -30.03
C VAL A 5 42.93 14.17 -31.00
N GLU A 6 43.31 12.90 -31.14
CA GLU A 6 44.35 12.47 -32.08
C GLU A 6 43.92 12.60 -33.55
N LYS A 7 42.67 12.26 -33.89
CA LYS A 7 42.12 12.47 -35.25
C LYS A 7 41.98 13.94 -35.63
N ALA A 8 41.75 14.82 -34.65
CA ALA A 8 41.67 16.26 -34.88
C ALA A 8 43.05 16.96 -34.92
N ARG A 9 44.15 16.24 -34.66
CA ARG A 9 45.49 16.79 -34.51
C ARG A 9 45.97 17.40 -35.85
N GLY A 10 46.34 18.68 -35.82
CA GLY A 10 46.72 19.46 -37.02
C GLY A 10 45.56 20.13 -37.77
N SER A 11 44.31 19.88 -37.38
CA SER A 11 43.14 20.58 -37.94
C SER A 11 42.85 21.89 -37.22
N VAL A 12 42.15 22.81 -37.90
CA VAL A 12 41.66 24.08 -37.30
C VAL A 12 40.75 23.83 -36.10
N ALA A 13 40.05 22.68 -36.08
CA ALA A 13 39.14 22.28 -35.01
C ALA A 13 39.86 21.73 -33.75
N TYR A 14 41.17 21.47 -33.80
CA TYR A 14 41.92 20.82 -32.72
C TYR A 14 41.74 21.49 -31.35
N LYS A 15 41.83 22.82 -31.30
CA LYS A 15 41.69 23.59 -30.05
C LYS A 15 40.29 23.46 -29.45
N ALA A 16 39.25 23.48 -30.28
CA ALA A 16 37.87 23.33 -29.84
C ALA A 16 37.60 21.89 -29.34
N THR A 17 38.09 20.88 -30.08
CA THR A 17 37.98 19.47 -29.68
C THR A 17 38.72 19.19 -28.36
N LEU A 18 39.91 19.77 -28.17
CA LEU A 18 40.67 19.64 -26.91
C LEU A 18 39.94 20.28 -25.74
N ALA A 19 39.36 21.48 -25.92
CA ALA A 19 38.58 22.16 -24.89
C ALA A 19 37.32 21.36 -24.50
N PHE A 20 36.59 20.83 -25.48
CA PHE A 20 35.42 19.98 -25.26
C PHE A 20 35.78 18.68 -24.49
N VAL A 21 36.88 18.03 -24.88
CA VAL A 21 37.33 16.79 -24.22
C VAL A 21 37.79 17.06 -22.79
N ARG A 22 38.47 18.18 -22.52
CA ARG A 22 38.85 18.60 -21.16
C ARG A 22 37.62 18.90 -20.29
N ALA A 23 36.65 19.65 -20.82
CA ALA A 23 35.41 19.93 -20.09
C ALA A 23 34.62 18.65 -19.78
N SER A 24 34.55 17.72 -20.73
CA SER A 24 33.91 16.41 -20.53
C SER A 24 34.69 15.50 -19.57
N GLN A 25 36.01 15.61 -19.51
CA GLN A 25 36.82 14.90 -18.51
C GLN A 25 36.57 15.47 -17.12
N ALA A 26 36.65 16.80 -16.96
CA ALA A 26 36.38 17.47 -15.68
C ALA A 26 34.97 17.16 -15.13
N LYS A 27 33.96 17.10 -16.01
CA LYS A 27 32.60 16.68 -15.63
C LYS A 27 32.58 15.25 -15.10
N ARG A 28 33.24 14.30 -15.78
CA ARG A 28 33.31 12.89 -15.35
C ARG A 28 34.08 12.72 -14.04
N ASP A 29 35.18 13.46 -13.86
CA ASP A 29 35.98 13.40 -12.64
C ASP A 29 35.16 13.96 -11.45
N ALA A 30 34.42 15.06 -11.65
CA ALA A 30 33.51 15.60 -10.64
C ALA A 30 32.33 14.65 -10.32
N GLU A 31 31.76 13.98 -11.33
CA GLU A 31 30.73 12.95 -11.14
C GLU A 31 31.26 11.74 -10.36
N MET A 32 32.50 11.31 -10.65
CA MET A 32 33.17 10.23 -9.92
C MET A 32 33.42 10.60 -8.46
N GLU A 33 33.96 11.80 -8.21
CA GLU A 33 34.22 12.29 -6.85
C GLU A 33 32.90 12.43 -6.05
N ALA A 34 31.83 12.93 -6.68
CA ALA A 34 30.51 12.99 -6.06
C ALA A 34 29.96 11.60 -5.73
N ARG A 35 30.15 10.62 -6.63
CA ARG A 35 29.73 9.23 -6.41
C ARG A 35 30.51 8.58 -5.27
N GLU A 36 31.82 8.80 -5.19
CA GLU A 36 32.65 8.30 -4.08
C GLU A 36 32.21 8.89 -2.74
N LYS A 37 31.99 10.20 -2.67
CA LYS A 37 31.45 10.87 -1.46
C LYS A 37 30.10 10.27 -1.06
N LEU A 38 29.20 10.02 -2.02
CA LEU A 38 27.91 9.41 -1.76
C LEU A 38 28.04 7.98 -1.18
N VAL A 39 29.00 7.19 -1.68
CA VAL A 39 29.26 5.83 -1.18
C VAL A 39 29.74 5.88 0.27
N VAL A 40 30.66 6.79 0.60
CA VAL A 40 31.15 6.96 1.98
C VAL A 40 30.02 7.37 2.91
N LEU A 41 29.23 8.38 2.54
CA LEU A 41 28.08 8.84 3.32
C LEU A 41 27.05 7.73 3.56
N LYS A 42 26.76 6.91 2.54
CA LYS A 42 25.85 5.76 2.67
C LYS A 42 26.42 4.70 3.62
N ALA A 43 27.71 4.40 3.53
CA ALA A 43 28.36 3.44 4.42
C ALA A 43 28.36 3.90 5.88
N GLU A 44 28.61 5.19 6.13
CA GLU A 44 28.52 5.80 7.45
C GLU A 44 27.09 5.74 8.01
N ALA A 45 26.08 6.08 7.20
CA ALA A 45 24.68 5.99 7.59
C ALA A 45 24.24 4.55 7.90
N GLU A 46 24.70 3.56 7.12
CA GLU A 46 24.45 2.14 7.38
C GLU A 46 25.11 1.68 8.69
N ALA A 47 26.33 2.13 8.98
CA ALA A 47 27.04 1.82 10.22
C ALA A 47 26.31 2.40 11.45
N GLU A 48 25.81 3.64 11.37
CA GLU A 48 24.98 4.22 12.44
C GLU A 48 23.66 3.46 12.61
N ARG A 49 22.99 3.11 11.51
CA ARG A 49 21.77 2.28 11.54
C ARG A 49 21.99 0.91 12.16
N ALA A 50 23.17 0.31 11.95
CA ALA A 50 23.51 -0.99 12.53
C ALA A 50 23.60 -0.93 14.07
N ARG A 51 23.90 0.24 14.65
CA ARG A 51 23.91 0.45 16.12
C ARG A 51 22.50 0.62 16.69
N LEU A 52 21.53 1.00 15.88
CA LEU A 52 20.16 1.19 16.33
C LEU A 52 19.48 -0.14 16.71
N PRO A 53 18.60 -0.12 17.73
CA PRO A 53 17.69 -1.24 18.02
C PRO A 53 16.84 -1.59 16.80
N ARG A 54 16.46 -2.87 16.67
CA ARG A 54 15.73 -3.42 15.50
C ARG A 54 14.56 -2.55 15.01
N ASN A 55 13.71 -2.05 15.92
CA ASN A 55 12.56 -1.23 15.55
C ASN A 55 12.96 0.18 15.11
N ALA A 56 13.96 0.77 15.75
CA ALA A 56 14.49 2.08 15.36
C ALA A 56 15.15 2.01 13.98
N ARG A 57 15.95 0.96 13.72
CA ARG A 57 16.54 0.70 12.40
C ARG A 57 15.49 0.59 11.30
N ARG A 58 14.42 -0.18 11.53
CA ARG A 58 13.32 -0.32 10.57
C ARG A 58 12.61 1.00 10.28
N ARG A 59 12.37 1.82 11.32
CA ARG A 59 11.76 3.15 11.15
C ARG A 59 12.67 4.08 10.36
N ASP A 60 13.97 4.05 10.64
CA ASP A 60 14.94 4.89 9.95
C ASP A 60 15.08 4.52 8.47
N MET A 61 15.12 3.23 8.14
CA MET A 61 15.08 2.75 6.74
C MET A 61 13.84 3.24 6.00
N VAL A 62 12.66 3.12 6.62
CA VAL A 62 11.40 3.57 5.98
C VAL A 62 11.37 5.10 5.85
N ARG A 63 11.87 5.83 6.85
CA ARG A 63 11.98 7.29 6.81
C ARG A 63 12.86 7.74 5.65
N GLU A 64 14.02 7.13 5.46
CA GLU A 64 14.92 7.46 4.34
C GLU A 64 14.22 7.27 2.99
N VAL A 65 13.47 6.18 2.81
CA VAL A 65 12.70 5.94 1.58
C VAL A 65 11.68 7.06 1.39
N ILE A 66 10.89 7.39 2.41
CA ILE A 66 9.86 8.45 2.34
C ILE A 66 10.46 9.83 2.06
N GLU A 67 11.60 10.17 2.65
CA GLU A 67 12.24 11.48 2.48
C GLU A 67 12.92 11.65 1.11
N ASN A 68 13.36 10.56 0.49
CA ASN A 68 14.10 10.61 -0.78
C ASN A 68 13.28 10.21 -2.01
N GLU A 69 12.19 9.45 -1.84
CA GLU A 69 11.29 9.13 -2.95
C GLU A 69 10.28 10.28 -3.15
N PRO A 70 10.26 10.91 -4.34
CA PRO A 70 9.27 11.93 -4.62
C PRO A 70 7.87 11.31 -4.68
N ALA A 71 6.87 12.07 -4.22
CA ALA A 71 5.47 11.70 -4.38
C ALA A 71 5.09 11.77 -5.87
N ALA A 72 5.06 10.61 -6.52
CA ALA A 72 4.62 10.44 -7.90
C ALA A 72 3.22 9.79 -7.94
N PRO A 73 2.42 9.99 -9.01
CA PRO A 73 1.07 9.40 -9.11
C PRO A 73 1.04 7.88 -8.90
N GLU A 74 2.12 7.18 -9.26
CA GLU A 74 2.27 5.73 -9.10
C GLU A 74 2.42 5.32 -7.63
N ASN A 75 2.99 6.20 -6.79
CA ASN A 75 3.30 5.96 -5.39
C ASN A 75 2.27 6.56 -4.43
N ILE A 76 1.41 7.47 -4.91
CA ILE A 76 0.32 8.05 -4.10
C ILE A 76 -0.81 7.03 -3.95
N GLN A 77 -1.21 6.80 -2.71
CA GLN A 77 -2.35 5.96 -2.37
C GLN A 77 -3.52 6.84 -1.92
N HIS A 78 -4.74 6.30 -1.99
CA HIS A 78 -5.95 7.03 -1.63
C HIS A 78 -6.77 6.23 -0.62
N ILE A 79 -7.28 6.92 0.40
CA ILE A 79 -8.18 6.36 1.40
C ILE A 79 -9.24 7.39 1.76
N HIS A 80 -10.38 6.94 2.27
CA HIS A 80 -11.39 7.83 2.81
C HIS A 80 -10.84 8.63 4.00
N SER A 81 -11.07 9.95 4.04
CA SER A 81 -10.56 10.86 5.10
C SER A 81 -10.85 10.36 6.53
N VAL A 82 -12.08 9.95 6.83
CA VAL A 82 -12.46 9.39 8.15
C VAL A 82 -11.71 8.09 8.48
N LEU A 83 -11.43 7.24 7.47
CA LEU A 83 -10.62 6.04 7.67
C LEU A 83 -9.15 6.39 7.94
N ALA A 84 -8.62 7.47 7.35
CA ALA A 84 -7.27 7.96 7.65
C ALA A 84 -7.15 8.49 9.09
N LEU A 85 -8.18 9.22 9.56
CA LEU A 85 -8.16 9.87 10.88
C LEU A 85 -8.50 8.91 12.02
N CYS A 86 -9.58 8.15 11.90
CA CYS A 86 -10.07 7.27 12.96
C CYS A 86 -9.38 5.90 12.93
N GLY A 87 -9.20 5.34 11.72
CA GLY A 87 -8.52 4.07 11.45
C GLY A 87 -9.18 2.82 12.05
N LEU A 88 -8.89 1.65 11.45
CA LEU A 88 -9.23 0.36 12.05
C LEU A 88 -8.44 0.14 13.35
N PRO A 89 -8.90 -0.68 14.32
CA PRO A 89 -8.13 -1.01 15.52
C PRO A 89 -6.71 -1.52 15.22
N TYR A 90 -5.72 -1.13 16.03
CA TYR A 90 -4.33 -1.60 15.85
C TYR A 90 -4.11 -3.04 16.33
N ARG A 91 -4.80 -3.43 17.41
CA ARG A 91 -4.80 -4.79 17.96
C ARG A 91 -6.18 -5.37 17.84
N GLU A 92 -6.26 -6.69 17.86
CA GLU A 92 -7.52 -7.40 17.85
C GLU A 92 -8.39 -7.00 19.06
N PRO A 93 -9.60 -6.47 18.82
CA PRO A 93 -10.58 -6.27 19.87
C PRO A 93 -11.19 -7.63 20.22
N LYS A 94 -10.71 -8.26 21.30
CA LYS A 94 -11.18 -9.57 21.74
C LYS A 94 -12.53 -9.45 22.45
N GLY A 95 -13.47 -10.34 22.12
CA GLY A 95 -14.76 -10.45 22.81
C GLY A 95 -15.75 -9.31 22.53
N VAL A 96 -15.47 -8.44 21.57
CA VAL A 96 -16.37 -7.35 21.17
C VAL A 96 -16.73 -7.47 19.70
N THR A 97 -17.98 -7.16 19.37
CA THR A 97 -18.52 -7.18 18.01
C THR A 97 -18.67 -5.79 17.43
N ASN A 98 -18.45 -4.74 18.21
CA ASN A 98 -18.45 -3.36 17.75
C ASN A 98 -17.28 -2.58 18.34
N VAL A 99 -16.79 -1.61 17.58
CA VAL A 99 -15.80 -0.62 18.02
C VAL A 99 -16.14 0.72 17.40
N SER A 100 -15.96 1.80 18.16
CA SER A 100 -16.07 3.17 17.66
C SER A 100 -14.79 3.94 17.96
N ARG A 101 -14.41 4.82 17.03
CA ARG A 101 -13.27 5.74 17.12
C ARG A 101 -13.74 7.12 16.69
N GLU A 102 -13.40 8.12 17.49
CA GLU A 102 -13.71 9.52 17.21
C GLU A 102 -12.41 10.31 17.11
N TYR A 103 -12.36 11.20 16.12
CA TYR A 103 -11.26 12.15 15.97
C TYR A 103 -11.81 13.52 15.53
N GLY A 104 -11.82 14.46 16.46
CA GLY A 104 -12.42 15.78 16.26
C GLY A 104 -13.90 15.66 15.94
N ARG A 105 -14.27 15.97 14.70
CA ARG A 105 -15.66 15.91 14.22
C ARG A 105 -15.96 14.71 13.32
N ASN A 106 -15.07 13.73 13.32
CA ASN A 106 -15.17 12.52 12.52
C ASN A 106 -15.37 11.32 13.43
N THR A 107 -16.29 10.44 13.06
CA THR A 107 -16.59 9.21 13.81
C THR A 107 -16.54 8.02 12.86
N LEU A 108 -15.89 6.95 13.28
CA LEU A 108 -15.90 5.66 12.61
C LEU A 108 -16.35 4.60 13.61
N ALA A 109 -17.54 4.05 13.40
CA ALA A 109 -17.96 2.84 14.07
C ALA A 109 -17.93 1.65 13.12
N ILE A 110 -17.52 0.49 13.63
CA ILE A 110 -17.36 -0.74 12.87
C ILE A 110 -18.07 -1.84 13.64
N ASN A 111 -18.94 -2.57 12.96
CA ASN A 111 -19.60 -3.75 13.49
C ASN A 111 -19.10 -4.99 12.76
N ALA A 112 -18.78 -6.03 13.53
CA ALA A 112 -18.51 -7.35 13.03
C ALA A 112 -19.78 -7.93 12.38
N GLY A 113 -19.59 -8.79 11.38
CA GLY A 113 -20.69 -9.47 10.72
C GLY A 113 -20.40 -10.94 10.49
N ARG A 114 -21.25 -11.57 9.70
CA ARG A 114 -21.22 -13.01 9.44
C ARG A 114 -20.95 -13.28 7.97
N LEU A 115 -20.27 -14.39 7.69
CA LEU A 115 -20.12 -14.93 6.34
C LEU A 115 -20.60 -16.38 6.34
N ILE A 116 -21.15 -16.80 5.21
CA ILE A 116 -21.40 -18.23 4.99
C ILE A 116 -20.07 -18.95 4.82
N ASN A 117 -19.86 -20.02 5.58
CA ASN A 117 -18.74 -20.91 5.36
C ASN A 117 -19.10 -21.85 4.19
N PRO A 118 -18.31 -21.90 3.11
CA PRO A 118 -18.62 -22.71 1.93
C PRO A 118 -18.52 -24.22 2.18
N THR A 119 -17.77 -24.64 3.21
CA THR A 119 -17.57 -26.05 3.56
C THR A 119 -18.69 -26.56 4.46
N THR A 120 -19.15 -25.75 5.43
CA THR A 120 -20.22 -26.15 6.37
C THR A 120 -21.61 -25.66 5.96
N GLY A 121 -21.69 -24.62 5.13
CA GLY A 121 -22.94 -23.94 4.77
C GLY A 121 -23.48 -23.01 5.88
N GLU A 122 -22.79 -22.90 7.02
CA GLU A 122 -23.27 -22.17 8.19
C GLU A 122 -22.83 -20.70 8.19
N MET A 123 -23.65 -19.84 8.82
CA MET A 123 -23.35 -18.42 8.99
C MET A 123 -22.39 -18.19 10.18
N GLU A 124 -21.10 -18.11 9.88
CA GLU A 124 -20.03 -17.92 10.86
C GLU A 124 -19.77 -16.45 11.16
N MET A 125 -19.72 -16.11 12.45
CA MET A 125 -19.33 -14.78 12.90
C MET A 125 -17.85 -14.53 12.62
N GLN A 126 -17.56 -13.45 11.91
CA GLN A 126 -16.20 -12.96 11.71
C GLN A 126 -15.85 -11.93 12.79
N GLY A 127 -14.59 -11.87 13.20
CA GLY A 127 -14.13 -10.82 14.10
C GLY A 127 -14.06 -9.44 13.44
N LEU A 128 -13.83 -8.39 14.23
CA LEU A 128 -13.57 -7.06 13.68
C LEU A 128 -12.25 -7.02 12.90
N PRO A 129 -12.17 -6.31 11.76
CA PRO A 129 -10.92 -6.13 11.04
C PRO A 129 -9.94 -5.30 11.86
N TYR A 130 -8.68 -5.71 11.91
CA TYR A 130 -7.67 -5.08 12.76
C TYR A 130 -6.24 -5.19 12.20
N GLY A 131 -5.38 -4.36 12.78
CA GLY A 131 -3.95 -4.40 12.56
C GLY A 131 -3.51 -3.91 11.18
N PRO A 132 -2.19 -4.00 10.90
CA PRO A 132 -1.61 -3.41 9.70
C PRO A 132 -2.18 -3.99 8.41
N LYS A 133 -2.42 -5.30 8.34
CA LYS A 133 -2.87 -5.96 7.11
C LYS A 133 -4.27 -5.51 6.69
N ALA A 134 -5.22 -5.44 7.63
CA ALA A 134 -6.56 -4.95 7.31
C ALA A 134 -6.54 -3.50 6.82
N ARG A 135 -5.72 -2.66 7.43
CA ARG A 135 -5.57 -1.26 7.02
C ARG A 135 -4.94 -1.14 5.63
N LEU A 136 -3.90 -1.92 5.34
CA LEU A 136 -3.25 -1.94 4.02
C LEU A 136 -4.17 -2.49 2.93
N LEU A 137 -4.94 -3.54 3.24
CA LEU A 137 -5.98 -4.05 2.35
C LEU A 137 -6.97 -2.94 1.99
N LEU A 138 -7.52 -2.25 3.00
CA LEU A 138 -8.50 -1.20 2.79
C LEU A 138 -7.92 -0.02 2.00
N LEU A 139 -6.70 0.40 2.32
CA LEU A 139 -5.96 1.45 1.61
C LEU A 139 -5.73 1.09 0.13
N HIS A 140 -5.25 -0.12 -0.14
CA HIS A 140 -5.01 -0.57 -1.50
C HIS A 140 -6.33 -0.67 -2.30
N LEU A 141 -7.38 -1.23 -1.72
CA LEU A 141 -8.68 -1.34 -2.39
C LEU A 141 -9.30 0.04 -2.66
N CYS A 142 -9.22 0.98 -1.72
CA CYS A 142 -9.68 2.36 -1.95
C CYS A 142 -8.86 3.03 -3.05
N THR A 143 -7.54 2.81 -3.07
CA THR A 143 -6.64 3.34 -4.10
C THR A 143 -7.03 2.83 -5.48
N GLU A 144 -7.25 1.53 -5.62
CA GLU A 144 -7.67 0.94 -6.89
C GLU A 144 -9.06 1.41 -7.33
N ALA A 145 -10.01 1.60 -6.40
CA ALA A 145 -11.32 2.18 -6.72
C ALA A 145 -11.21 3.62 -7.26
N VAL A 146 -10.33 4.43 -6.67
CA VAL A 146 -10.07 5.81 -7.12
C VAL A 146 -9.35 5.81 -8.47
N ARG A 147 -8.33 4.97 -8.65
CA ARG A 147 -7.55 4.86 -9.90
C ARG A 147 -8.41 4.39 -11.06
N GLN A 148 -9.18 3.33 -10.87
CA GLN A 148 -10.06 2.76 -11.91
C GLN A 148 -11.36 3.55 -12.09
N ARG A 149 -11.65 4.50 -11.19
CA ARG A 149 -12.89 5.30 -11.17
C ARG A 149 -14.14 4.43 -11.29
N SER A 150 -14.13 3.31 -10.58
CA SER A 150 -15.20 2.32 -10.63
C SER A 150 -15.45 1.74 -9.24
N PRO A 151 -16.73 1.53 -8.84
CA PRO A 151 -17.06 0.77 -7.64
C PRO A 151 -16.75 -0.73 -7.81
N LYS A 152 -16.61 -1.21 -9.04
CA LYS A 152 -16.18 -2.57 -9.37
C LYS A 152 -14.70 -2.51 -9.74
N VAL A 153 -13.85 -3.03 -8.87
CA VAL A 153 -12.40 -2.88 -8.94
C VAL A 153 -11.78 -4.20 -9.33
N GLU A 154 -10.99 -4.19 -10.41
CA GLU A 154 -10.17 -5.32 -10.80
C GLU A 154 -8.91 -5.36 -9.93
N VAL A 155 -8.66 -6.53 -9.34
CA VAL A 155 -7.47 -6.81 -8.52
C VAL A 155 -6.65 -7.92 -9.17
N ALA A 156 -5.51 -8.27 -8.57
CA ALA A 156 -4.65 -9.34 -9.06
C ALA A 156 -5.41 -10.64 -9.33
N GLN A 157 -4.92 -11.46 -10.28
CA GLN A 157 -5.53 -12.75 -10.65
C GLN A 157 -5.43 -13.83 -9.56
N SER A 158 -4.72 -13.55 -8.46
CA SER A 158 -4.63 -14.44 -7.30
C SER A 158 -4.35 -13.66 -6.02
N MET A 159 -4.74 -14.21 -4.88
CA MET A 159 -4.38 -13.68 -3.56
C MET A 159 -2.86 -13.52 -3.40
N SER A 160 -2.08 -14.49 -3.89
CA SER A 160 -0.62 -14.41 -3.86
C SER A 160 -0.08 -13.26 -4.74
N GLY A 161 -0.70 -13.01 -5.90
CA GLY A 161 -0.42 -11.82 -6.71
C GLY A 161 -0.72 -10.55 -5.93
N PHE A 162 -1.91 -10.46 -5.34
CA PHE A 162 -2.36 -9.31 -4.57
C PHE A 162 -1.45 -8.97 -3.38
N ILE A 163 -1.00 -9.99 -2.64
CA ILE A 163 -0.06 -9.82 -1.54
C ILE A 163 1.31 -9.32 -2.03
N ARG A 164 1.77 -9.80 -3.20
CA ARG A 164 3.01 -9.31 -3.83
C ARG A 164 2.86 -7.86 -4.32
N ASP A 165 1.72 -7.51 -4.89
CA ASP A 165 1.44 -6.15 -5.37
C ASP A 165 1.43 -5.15 -4.20
N MET A 166 1.00 -5.58 -3.01
CA MET A 166 1.13 -4.80 -1.76
C MET A 166 2.56 -4.80 -1.18
N GLY A 167 3.54 -5.43 -1.84
CA GLY A 167 4.94 -5.46 -1.41
C GLY A 167 5.26 -6.48 -0.30
N PHE A 168 4.40 -7.47 -0.06
CA PHE A 168 4.62 -8.49 0.96
C PHE A 168 5.11 -9.82 0.37
N PRO A 169 6.04 -10.51 1.05
CA PRO A 169 6.39 -11.88 0.66
C PRO A 169 5.19 -12.81 0.90
N VAL A 170 4.92 -13.71 -0.04
CA VAL A 170 3.87 -14.72 0.08
C VAL A 170 4.46 -15.93 0.81
N THR A 171 4.02 -16.14 2.04
CA THR A 171 4.44 -17.28 2.85
C THR A 171 3.23 -18.06 3.33
N GLY A 172 3.32 -19.39 3.23
CA GLY A 172 2.32 -20.32 3.76
C GLY A 172 2.52 -20.65 5.23
N GLY A 173 1.72 -21.59 5.74
CA GLY A 173 1.79 -22.08 7.12
C GLY A 173 0.98 -21.24 8.12
N GLU A 174 0.98 -21.68 9.37
CA GLU A 174 0.14 -21.11 10.43
C GLU A 174 0.43 -19.62 10.71
N ARG A 175 1.69 -19.23 10.55
CA ARG A 175 2.18 -17.85 10.75
C ARG A 175 2.47 -17.12 9.42
N GLY A 176 2.06 -17.72 8.30
CA GLY A 176 2.28 -17.19 6.97
C GLY A 176 1.48 -15.93 6.68
N THR A 177 1.99 -15.10 5.77
CA THR A 177 1.30 -13.87 5.35
C THR A 177 -0.04 -14.17 4.68
N LEU A 178 -0.12 -15.26 3.91
CA LEU A 178 -1.32 -15.64 3.17
C LEU A 178 -2.54 -15.84 4.08
N LYS A 179 -2.38 -16.63 5.15
CA LYS A 179 -3.45 -16.90 6.12
C LYS A 179 -3.92 -15.60 6.79
N GLN A 180 -2.97 -14.75 7.17
CA GLN A 180 -3.24 -13.50 7.88
C GLN A 180 -3.95 -12.47 7.00
N PHE A 181 -3.60 -12.37 5.71
CA PHE A 181 -4.31 -11.51 4.76
C PHE A 181 -5.71 -12.05 4.48
N LYS A 182 -5.86 -13.36 4.25
CA LYS A 182 -7.17 -14.01 4.04
C LYS A 182 -8.11 -13.77 5.23
N GLU A 183 -7.61 -13.93 6.45
CA GLU A 183 -8.39 -13.67 7.67
C GLU A 183 -8.89 -12.21 7.71
N GLN A 184 -8.01 -11.23 7.49
CA GLN A 184 -8.42 -9.82 7.54
C GLN A 184 -9.36 -9.45 6.40
N LEU A 185 -9.20 -10.08 5.22
CA LEU A 185 -10.11 -9.86 4.10
C LEU A 185 -11.51 -10.41 4.39
N ASN A 186 -11.63 -11.60 4.98
CA ASN A 186 -12.91 -12.14 5.45
C ASN A 186 -13.58 -11.19 6.46
N ARG A 187 -12.82 -10.69 7.43
CA ARG A 187 -13.34 -9.73 8.42
C ARG A 187 -13.82 -8.43 7.78
N LEU A 188 -13.12 -7.93 6.77
CA LEU A 188 -13.51 -6.76 5.98
C LEU A 188 -14.75 -7.01 5.11
N ALA A 189 -14.91 -8.22 4.56
CA ALA A 189 -16.09 -8.61 3.80
C ALA A 189 -17.35 -8.65 4.65
N ALA A 190 -17.18 -9.09 5.90
CA ALA A 190 -18.28 -9.32 6.83
C ALA A 190 -18.72 -8.04 7.55
N CYS A 191 -17.80 -7.10 7.78
CA CYS A 191 -18.08 -5.97 8.65
C CYS A 191 -18.97 -4.91 7.99
N SER A 192 -19.65 -4.13 8.82
CA SER A 192 -20.30 -2.89 8.42
C SER A 192 -19.63 -1.68 9.05
N MET A 193 -19.65 -0.55 8.34
CA MET A 193 -19.05 0.71 8.78
C MET A 193 -20.12 1.78 8.91
N GLN A 194 -19.96 2.62 9.93
CA GLN A 194 -20.73 3.83 10.13
C GLN A 194 -19.74 5.00 10.15
N ILE A 195 -19.85 5.86 9.14
CA ILE A 195 -18.98 7.02 8.94
C ILE A 195 -19.80 8.25 9.31
N GLY A 196 -19.44 8.87 10.43
CA GLY A 196 -19.98 10.13 10.90
C GLY A 196 -19.08 11.30 10.52
N LEU A 197 -19.67 12.32 9.89
CA LEU A 197 -19.05 13.59 9.55
C LEU A 197 -19.88 14.72 10.15
N TRP A 198 -19.25 15.60 10.92
CA TRP A 198 -19.89 16.80 11.45
C TRP A 198 -19.04 18.03 11.11
N ASP A 199 -19.64 19.06 10.50
CA ASP A 199 -18.93 20.28 10.11
C ASP A 199 -19.12 21.45 11.10
N GLY A 200 -19.93 21.24 12.15
CA GLY A 200 -20.35 22.29 13.10
C GLY A 200 -21.79 22.78 12.87
N THR A 201 -22.33 22.58 11.67
CA THR A 201 -23.68 23.01 11.26
C THR A 201 -24.54 21.87 10.74
N ARG A 202 -23.94 20.89 10.07
CA ARG A 202 -24.57 19.72 9.48
C ARG A 202 -23.89 18.47 9.98
N ALA A 203 -24.70 17.46 10.29
CA ALA A 203 -24.24 16.11 10.59
C ALA A 203 -24.65 15.20 9.43
N SER A 204 -23.72 14.38 8.96
CA SER A 204 -23.97 13.31 8.00
C SER A 204 -23.47 12.01 8.58
N THR A 205 -24.30 10.98 8.53
CA THR A 205 -23.93 9.63 8.96
C THR A 205 -24.22 8.67 7.83
N LEU A 206 -23.18 8.03 7.31
CA LEU A 206 -23.28 6.99 6.30
C LEU A 206 -23.15 5.61 6.97
N ASN A 207 -24.18 4.78 6.86
CA ASN A 207 -24.22 3.45 7.48
C ASN A 207 -24.23 2.37 6.40
N VAL A 208 -23.06 1.87 6.00
CA VAL A 208 -22.94 0.90 4.91
C VAL A 208 -21.81 -0.10 5.14
N PRO A 209 -21.96 -1.35 4.66
CA PRO A 209 -20.80 -2.21 4.48
C PRO A 209 -19.86 -1.59 3.43
N PRO A 210 -18.53 -1.67 3.60
CA PRO A 210 -17.60 -1.14 2.60
C PRO A 210 -17.71 -1.88 1.26
N PHE A 211 -18.00 -3.18 1.30
CA PHE A 211 -18.10 -4.04 0.13
C PHE A 211 -19.53 -4.58 -0.02
N ARG A 212 -20.09 -4.50 -1.23
CA ARG A 212 -21.39 -5.12 -1.56
C ARG A 212 -21.23 -6.60 -1.81
N GLN A 213 -20.16 -6.96 -2.53
CA GLN A 213 -19.82 -8.33 -2.85
C GLN A 213 -18.30 -8.46 -2.88
N MET A 214 -17.80 -9.46 -2.15
CA MET A 214 -16.41 -9.85 -2.18
C MET A 214 -16.38 -11.38 -2.13
N ASP A 215 -16.00 -12.02 -3.23
CA ASP A 215 -15.88 -13.48 -3.24
C ASP A 215 -14.52 -13.84 -2.63
N VAL A 216 -14.48 -13.90 -1.30
CA VAL A 216 -13.25 -14.12 -0.52
C VAL A 216 -12.86 -15.60 -0.40
N TRP A 217 -13.83 -16.49 -0.63
CA TRP A 217 -13.66 -17.91 -0.41
C TRP A 217 -13.06 -18.60 -1.63
N LEU A 218 -11.75 -18.84 -1.54
CA LEU A 218 -11.06 -19.81 -2.38
C LEU A 218 -11.60 -21.22 -2.05
N PRO A 219 -12.08 -22.02 -3.03
CA PRO A 219 -12.47 -23.41 -2.76
C PRO A 219 -11.26 -24.20 -2.25
N LEU A 220 -11.44 -24.85 -1.11
CA LEU A 220 -10.46 -25.72 -0.45
C LEU A 220 -10.60 -27.16 -0.97
N HIS A 221 -10.51 -27.45 -2.28
CA HIS A 221 -10.44 -28.86 -2.75
C HIS A 221 -9.49 -29.10 -3.93
N ASN A 222 -8.35 -29.73 -3.61
CA ASN A 222 -7.84 -31.02 -4.09
C ASN A 222 -7.62 -31.31 -5.60
N HIS A 223 -7.29 -30.36 -6.45
CA HIS A 223 -6.62 -30.70 -7.73
C HIS A 223 -5.43 -29.77 -8.02
N PRO A 224 -4.22 -30.32 -8.27
CA PRO A 224 -3.01 -29.52 -8.56
C PRO A 224 -3.10 -28.72 -9.87
N ASP A 225 -4.11 -28.98 -10.72
CA ASP A 225 -4.25 -28.40 -12.06
C ASP A 225 -5.41 -27.39 -12.19
N GLN A 226 -6.15 -27.10 -11.11
CA GLN A 226 -7.19 -26.07 -11.13
C GLN A 226 -6.71 -24.85 -10.34
N GLY A 227 -6.29 -23.81 -11.08
CA GLY A 227 -5.98 -22.50 -10.51
C GLY A 227 -7.15 -22.03 -9.65
N LEU A 228 -6.88 -21.78 -8.37
CA LEU A 228 -7.90 -21.36 -7.42
C LEU A 228 -8.53 -20.06 -7.92
N LEU A 229 -9.83 -20.10 -8.21
CA LEU A 229 -10.61 -18.96 -8.70
C LEU A 229 -10.76 -17.92 -7.58
N TRP A 230 -9.73 -17.11 -7.39
CA TRP A 230 -9.84 -15.80 -6.78
C TRP A 230 -10.73 -14.95 -7.68
N SER A 231 -11.76 -14.30 -7.12
CA SER A 231 -12.45 -13.27 -7.89
C SER A 231 -11.46 -12.13 -8.13
N SER A 232 -11.03 -11.96 -9.37
CA SER A 232 -10.22 -10.84 -9.80
C SER A 232 -10.97 -9.50 -9.71
N THR A 233 -12.13 -9.47 -9.05
CA THR A 233 -12.98 -8.30 -8.96
C THR A 233 -13.65 -8.18 -7.60
N ILE A 234 -13.48 -7.02 -6.97
CA ILE A 234 -14.13 -6.66 -5.71
C ILE A 234 -15.11 -5.53 -5.98
N THR A 235 -16.35 -5.64 -5.46
CA THR A 235 -17.38 -4.62 -5.69
C THR A 235 -17.72 -3.87 -4.40
N PHE A 236 -17.40 -2.58 -4.37
CA PHE A 236 -17.75 -1.66 -3.31
C PHE A 236 -19.25 -1.43 -3.22
N HIS A 237 -19.74 -1.15 -2.01
CA HIS A 237 -21.08 -0.61 -1.87
C HIS A 237 -21.16 0.75 -2.55
N ARG A 238 -22.23 1.01 -3.32
CA ARG A 238 -22.32 2.20 -4.17
C ARG A 238 -22.17 3.50 -3.36
N GLU A 239 -22.90 3.60 -2.26
CA GLU A 239 -22.86 4.79 -1.39
C GLU A 239 -21.49 4.95 -0.71
N PHE A 240 -20.83 3.86 -0.35
CA PHE A 240 -19.46 3.92 0.20
C PHE A 240 -18.50 4.44 -0.85
N TYR A 241 -18.58 3.92 -2.08
CA TYR A 241 -17.75 4.37 -3.20
C TYR A 241 -17.98 5.85 -3.51
N ASP A 242 -19.24 6.29 -3.62
CA ASP A 242 -19.57 7.68 -3.94
C ASP A 242 -19.02 8.62 -2.84
N ASN A 243 -19.11 8.22 -1.56
CA ASN A 243 -18.55 8.96 -0.44
C ASN A 243 -17.00 8.93 -0.42
N LEU A 244 -16.38 7.80 -0.78
CA LEU A 244 -14.94 7.66 -0.97
C LEU A 244 -14.42 8.62 -2.03
N ILE A 245 -15.06 8.72 -3.19
CA ILE A 245 -14.62 9.64 -4.26
C ILE A 245 -14.71 11.11 -3.80
N GLN A 246 -15.73 11.47 -3.02
CA GLN A 246 -15.89 12.83 -2.49
C GLN A 246 -14.87 13.19 -1.41
N HIS A 247 -14.41 12.21 -0.64
CA HIS A 247 -13.53 12.40 0.52
C HIS A 247 -12.21 11.61 0.41
N ALA A 248 -11.74 11.39 -0.81
CA ALA A 248 -10.48 10.70 -1.07
C ALA A 248 -9.31 11.57 -0.62
N LEU A 249 -8.57 11.10 0.38
CA LEU A 249 -7.35 11.72 0.88
C LEU A 249 -6.14 11.00 0.25
N PRO A 250 -5.25 11.71 -0.47
CA PRO A 250 -3.98 11.15 -0.89
C PRO A 250 -3.06 11.00 0.31
N VAL A 251 -2.41 9.83 0.44
CA VAL A 251 -1.49 9.46 1.52
C VAL A 251 -0.19 8.86 1.00
#